data_AF-A0A2T7AZN8-F1
#
_entry.id   AF-A0A2T7AZN8-F1
#
_cell.length_a   1.000
_cell.length_b   1.000
_cell.length_c   1.000
_cell.angle_alpha   90.00
_cell.angle_beta   90.00
_cell.angle_gamma   90.00
#
_symmetry.space_group_name_H-M   'P 1'
#
loop_
_entity.id
_entity.type
_entity.pdbx_description
1 polymer ?
#
loop_
_entity_poly.entity_id
_entity_poly.type
_entity_poly.pdbx_seq_one_letter_code
_entity_poly.pdbx_strand_id
1 'polypeptide(L)'
;MNTRRTGAASLLRLLGRWQQEHARLPVYRQLAQALRLVILDGRLPLASRLPGERELAGALGVSRTTVASALGLLRDEGFLISRHGAGSAIALPAGSASVPTLTGSGGALDLSTAALSAGPEVLEACQRAVAQLPDYLGHTGYDPHGLLRLREIIAARYNARGLPTSADQVMLVNGAVSGFALILRLLTGPGDRVVVDNPTYPLAIAAIRGASCRPVPVSLTAQGWDADGLAATFAQTSPRLAYLIPDYHNPTGSCMDAATRERVAAAAAACR
;
A
#
# COMPACT_ATOMS: atom_id res chain seq x y z
N MET A 1 11.56 -19.93 -8.27
CA MET A 1 10.72 -19.00 -7.48
C MET A 1 10.23 -19.72 -6.24
N ASN A 2 10.71 -19.34 -5.06
CA ASN A 2 10.29 -19.98 -3.81
C ASN A 2 8.87 -19.47 -3.47
N THR A 3 7.82 -20.23 -3.83
CA THR A 3 6.44 -19.87 -3.51
C THR A 3 6.28 -19.86 -1.99
N ARG A 4 6.12 -18.66 -1.40
CA ARG A 4 5.82 -18.50 0.03
C ARG A 4 4.55 -19.29 0.35
N ARG A 5 4.60 -20.11 1.41
CA ARG A 5 3.45 -20.84 1.95
C ARG A 5 2.98 -20.14 3.22
N THR A 6 1.70 -19.83 3.31
CA THR A 6 1.10 -19.32 4.53
C THR A 6 0.79 -20.50 5.45
N GLY A 7 1.32 -20.51 6.68
CA GLY A 7 1.04 -21.57 7.65
C GLY A 7 -0.38 -21.45 8.24
N ALA A 8 -0.97 -22.57 8.68
CA ALA A 8 -2.34 -22.59 9.20
C ALA A 8 -2.56 -21.66 10.40
N ALA A 9 -1.60 -21.55 11.32
CA ALA A 9 -1.70 -20.65 12.47
C ALA A 9 -1.76 -19.16 12.07
N SER A 10 -0.95 -18.73 11.09
CA SER A 10 -1.05 -17.36 10.56
C SER A 10 -2.37 -17.13 9.86
N LEU A 11 -2.85 -18.10 9.09
CA LEU A 11 -4.13 -17.97 8.39
C LEU A 11 -5.31 -17.85 9.37
N LEU A 12 -5.32 -18.63 10.47
CA LEU A 12 -6.33 -18.50 11.52
C LEU A 12 -6.34 -17.10 12.15
N ARG A 13 -5.17 -16.53 12.45
CA ARG A 13 -5.06 -15.16 12.96
C ARG A 13 -5.63 -14.14 11.98
N LEU A 14 -5.37 -14.30 10.68
CA LEU A 14 -5.89 -13.41 9.64
C LEU A 14 -7.41 -13.52 9.47
N LEU A 15 -7.96 -14.74 9.59
CA LEU A 15 -9.39 -15.02 9.47
C LEU A 15 -10.19 -14.51 10.69
N GLY A 16 -9.60 -14.51 11.88
CA GLY A 16 -10.27 -14.10 13.11
C GLY A 16 -11.56 -14.90 13.35
N ARG A 17 -12.65 -14.21 13.73
CA ARG A 17 -13.99 -14.81 13.87
C ARG A 17 -14.67 -14.92 12.50
N TRP A 18 -14.27 -15.92 11.72
CA TRP A 18 -14.80 -16.14 10.37
C TRP A 18 -16.15 -16.88 10.32
N GLN A 19 -16.44 -17.71 11.33
CA GLN A 19 -17.70 -18.47 11.43
C GLN A 19 -18.67 -17.77 12.39
N GLN A 20 -19.93 -17.67 11.97
CA GLN A 20 -21.04 -17.24 12.82
C GLN A 20 -22.04 -18.38 13.02
N GLU A 21 -22.32 -18.72 14.27
CA GLU A 21 -23.19 -19.84 14.66
C GLU A 21 -24.65 -19.68 14.18
N HIS A 22 -25.13 -18.43 14.07
CA HIS A 22 -26.51 -18.11 13.70
C HIS A 22 -26.64 -17.56 12.26
N ALA A 23 -25.59 -17.66 11.46
CA ALA A 23 -25.65 -17.18 10.08
C ALA A 23 -26.51 -18.11 9.21
N ARG A 24 -27.36 -17.51 8.36
CA ARG A 24 -28.19 -18.22 7.37
C ARG A 24 -27.38 -18.88 6.25
N LEU A 25 -26.05 -18.69 6.23
CA LEU A 25 -25.16 -19.19 5.19
C LEU A 25 -24.52 -20.52 5.61
N PRO A 26 -24.45 -21.53 4.72
CA PRO A 26 -23.69 -22.74 4.98
C PRO A 26 -22.23 -22.45 5.35
N VAL A 27 -21.65 -23.22 6.27
CA VAL A 27 -20.28 -22.99 6.81
C VAL A 27 -19.23 -22.86 5.71
N TYR A 28 -19.30 -23.66 4.64
CA TYR A 28 -18.34 -23.58 3.53
C TYR A 28 -18.41 -22.22 2.79
N ARG A 29 -19.59 -21.61 2.69
CA ARG A 29 -19.76 -20.27 2.09
C ARG A 29 -19.23 -19.18 3.01
N GLN A 30 -19.42 -19.31 4.33
CA GLN A 30 -18.84 -18.38 5.30
C GLN A 30 -17.30 -18.42 5.22
N LEU A 31 -16.71 -19.62 5.17
CA LEU A 31 -15.26 -19.78 5.01
C LEU A 31 -14.77 -19.17 3.69
N ALA A 32 -15.46 -19.42 2.58
CA ALA A 32 -15.12 -18.84 1.30
C ALA A 32 -15.20 -17.31 1.31
N GLN A 33 -16.25 -16.72 1.89
CA GLN A 33 -16.37 -15.26 2.04
C GLN A 33 -15.24 -14.67 2.90
N ALA A 34 -14.92 -15.30 4.03
CA ALA A 34 -13.84 -14.83 4.90
C ALA A 34 -12.48 -14.90 4.19
N LEU A 35 -12.17 -16.01 3.52
CA LEU A 35 -10.95 -16.14 2.72
C LEU A 35 -10.91 -15.12 1.57
N ARG A 36 -12.03 -14.91 0.88
CA ARG A 36 -12.13 -13.91 -0.20
C ARG A 36 -11.82 -12.50 0.29
N LEU A 37 -12.37 -12.10 1.43
CA LEU A 37 -12.09 -10.78 2.04
C LEU A 37 -10.61 -10.63 2.39
N VAL A 38 -10.00 -11.63 3.00
CA VAL A 38 -8.58 -11.58 3.36
C VAL A 38 -7.68 -11.56 2.10
N ILE A 39 -8.10 -12.17 0.99
CA ILE A 39 -7.41 -12.08 -0.31
C ILE A 39 -7.59 -10.69 -0.93
N LEU A 40 -8.83 -10.17 -0.98
CA LEU A 40 -9.16 -8.87 -1.60
C LEU A 40 -8.53 -7.69 -0.86
N ASP A 41 -8.49 -7.74 0.47
CA ASP A 41 -7.85 -6.72 1.30
C ASP A 41 -6.30 -6.85 1.29
N GLY A 42 -5.75 -7.79 0.54
CA GLY A 42 -4.30 -8.00 0.38
C GLY A 42 -3.61 -8.69 1.55
N ARG A 43 -4.28 -8.90 2.69
CA ARG A 43 -3.72 -9.56 3.89
C ARG A 43 -3.09 -10.93 3.58
N LEU A 44 -3.62 -11.64 2.59
CA LEU A 44 -2.99 -12.82 2.01
C LEU A 44 -2.26 -12.47 0.69
N PRO A 45 -0.93 -12.68 0.60
CA PRO A 45 -0.17 -12.32 -0.59
C PRO A 45 -0.57 -13.13 -1.84
N LEU A 46 -0.64 -12.47 -2.99
CA LEU A 46 -0.84 -13.13 -4.28
C LEU A 46 0.30 -14.13 -4.58
N ALA A 47 -0.04 -15.19 -5.31
CA ALA A 47 0.83 -16.33 -5.63
C ALA A 47 1.39 -17.11 -4.42
N SER A 48 1.04 -16.73 -3.18
CA SER A 48 1.31 -17.56 -2.01
C SER A 48 0.41 -18.80 -1.98
N ARG A 49 0.85 -19.84 -1.29
CA ARG A 49 0.11 -21.10 -1.16
C ARG A 49 -0.65 -21.15 0.14
N LEU A 50 -1.91 -21.57 0.07
CA LEU A 50 -2.69 -21.93 1.25
C LEU A 50 -2.21 -23.25 1.86
N PRO A 51 -2.46 -23.48 3.16
CA PRO A 51 -2.35 -24.79 3.79
C PRO A 51 -3.15 -25.87 3.03
N GLY A 52 -2.73 -27.13 3.16
CA GLY A 52 -3.49 -28.24 2.58
C GLY A 52 -4.84 -28.43 3.28
N GLU A 53 -5.83 -29.01 2.59
CA GLU A 53 -7.20 -29.19 3.11
C GLU A 53 -7.24 -29.90 4.47
N ARG A 54 -6.38 -30.91 4.66
CA ARG A 54 -6.26 -31.66 5.93
C ARG A 54 -5.78 -30.79 7.08
N GLU A 55 -4.73 -30.01 6.83
CA GLU A 55 -4.16 -29.09 7.82
C GLU A 55 -5.16 -27.99 8.17
N LEU A 56 -5.84 -27.44 7.16
CA LEU A 56 -6.82 -26.38 7.34
C LEU A 56 -8.06 -26.87 8.09
N ALA A 57 -8.55 -28.07 7.77
CA ALA A 57 -9.67 -28.68 8.49
C ALA A 57 -9.36 -28.88 9.97
N GLY A 58 -8.16 -29.39 10.28
CA GLY A 58 -7.70 -29.57 11.66
C GLY A 58 -7.56 -28.24 12.41
N ALA A 59 -7.01 -27.21 11.75
CA ALA A 59 -6.83 -25.90 12.33
C ALA A 59 -8.15 -25.15 12.58
N LEU A 60 -9.12 -25.27 11.66
CA LEU A 60 -10.42 -24.59 11.75
C LEU A 60 -11.47 -25.37 12.57
N GLY A 61 -11.23 -26.64 12.89
CA GLY A 61 -12.20 -27.48 13.59
C GLY A 61 -13.43 -27.85 12.73
N VAL A 62 -13.30 -27.87 11.40
CA VAL A 62 -14.40 -28.19 10.47
C VAL A 62 -14.07 -29.40 9.60
N SER A 63 -15.08 -29.97 8.95
CA SER A 63 -14.89 -31.14 8.10
C SER A 63 -14.03 -30.84 6.86
N ARG A 64 -13.29 -31.85 6.38
CA ARG A 64 -12.50 -31.73 5.15
C ARG A 64 -13.36 -31.41 3.93
N THR A 65 -14.60 -31.91 3.88
CA THR A 65 -15.54 -31.62 2.78
C THR A 65 -15.98 -30.16 2.81
N THR A 66 -16.19 -29.57 4.00
CA THR A 66 -16.45 -28.13 4.15
C THR A 66 -15.30 -27.29 3.58
N VAL A 67 -14.05 -27.63 3.93
CA VAL A 67 -12.86 -26.95 3.38
C VAL A 67 -12.77 -27.12 1.87
N ALA A 68 -12.92 -28.35 1.37
CA ALA A 68 -12.84 -28.64 -0.05
C ALA A 68 -13.89 -27.86 -0.86
N SER A 69 -15.13 -27.76 -0.34
CA SER A 69 -16.20 -26.97 -0.97
C SER A 69 -15.92 -25.47 -0.94
N ALA A 70 -15.36 -24.93 0.15
CA ALA A 70 -14.99 -23.53 0.24
C ALA A 70 -13.87 -23.16 -0.74
N LEU A 71 -12.81 -23.99 -0.79
CA LEU A 71 -11.71 -23.81 -1.74
C LEU A 71 -12.15 -24.06 -3.19
N GLY A 72 -13.12 -24.94 -3.41
CA GLY A 72 -13.78 -25.15 -4.71
C GLY A 72 -14.45 -23.88 -5.21
N LEU A 73 -15.30 -23.27 -4.37
CA LEU A 73 -15.97 -22.02 -4.72
C LEU A 73 -14.97 -20.90 -5.07
N LEU A 74 -13.89 -20.76 -4.29
CA LEU A 74 -12.85 -19.76 -4.59
C LEU A 74 -12.08 -20.06 -5.89
N ARG A 75 -11.95 -21.32 -6.29
CA ARG A 75 -11.36 -21.69 -7.58
C ARG A 75 -12.28 -21.31 -8.74
N ASP A 76 -13.57 -21.61 -8.60
CA ASP A 76 -14.58 -21.29 -9.61
C ASP A 76 -14.71 -19.77 -9.81
N GLU A 77 -14.56 -19.00 -8.73
CA GLU A 77 -14.55 -17.54 -8.77
C GLU A 77 -13.20 -16.92 -9.21
N GLY A 78 -12.14 -17.73 -9.37
CA GLY A 78 -10.82 -17.26 -9.82
C GLY A 78 -9.89 -16.69 -8.73
N PHE A 79 -10.25 -16.84 -7.45
CA PHE A 79 -9.40 -16.45 -6.31
C PHE A 79 -8.31 -17.47 -5.98
N LEU A 80 -8.42 -18.70 -6.50
CA LEU A 80 -7.42 -19.75 -6.32
C LEU A 80 -7.11 -20.45 -7.65
N ILE A 81 -5.83 -20.76 -7.84
CA ILE A 81 -5.34 -21.58 -8.95
C ILE A 81 -4.79 -22.89 -8.38
N SER A 82 -5.28 -24.03 -8.89
CA SER A 82 -4.69 -25.34 -8.59
C SER A 82 -3.44 -25.55 -9.43
N ARG A 83 -2.32 -25.89 -8.79
CA ARG A 83 -1.15 -26.46 -9.47
C ARG A 83 -0.98 -27.91 -9.04
N HIS A 84 -0.81 -28.80 -10.02
CA HIS A 84 -0.67 -30.24 -9.78
C HIS A 84 0.43 -30.53 -8.74
N GLY A 85 0.10 -31.24 -7.67
CA GLY A 85 1.01 -31.59 -6.56
C GLY A 85 1.47 -30.43 -5.66
N ALA A 86 1.02 -29.20 -5.89
CA ALA A 86 1.59 -28.00 -5.30
C ALA A 86 0.65 -27.25 -4.33
N GLY A 87 -0.63 -27.63 -4.23
CA GLY A 87 -1.64 -26.94 -3.42
C GLY A 87 -2.33 -25.78 -4.14
N SER A 88 -3.19 -25.05 -3.44
CA SER A 88 -3.93 -23.91 -3.98
C SER A 88 -3.13 -22.62 -3.84
N ALA A 89 -2.82 -21.98 -4.96
CA ALA A 89 -2.14 -20.69 -5.02
C ALA A 89 -3.17 -19.55 -5.10
N ILE A 90 -2.93 -18.46 -4.38
CA ILE A 90 -3.80 -17.29 -4.34
C ILE A 90 -3.69 -16.48 -5.63
N ALA A 91 -4.84 -16.10 -6.19
CA ALA A 91 -4.97 -15.31 -7.39
C ALA A 91 -6.08 -14.26 -7.24
N LEU A 92 -6.19 -13.36 -8.22
CA LEU A 92 -7.36 -12.50 -8.39
C LEU A 92 -8.06 -12.89 -9.69
N PRO A 93 -9.40 -12.78 -9.75
CA PRO A 93 -10.15 -13.04 -10.98
C PRO A 93 -9.63 -12.16 -12.12
N ALA A 94 -9.52 -12.73 -13.32
CA ALA A 94 -9.14 -11.97 -14.51
C ALA A 94 -10.26 -11.00 -14.88
N GLY A 95 -9.92 -9.71 -15.04
CA GLY A 95 -10.87 -8.65 -15.33
C GLY A 95 -10.86 -7.59 -14.23
N SER A 96 -9.98 -6.61 -14.36
CA SER A 96 -10.16 -5.35 -13.62
C SER A 96 -11.40 -4.70 -14.19
N ALA A 97 -12.50 -4.66 -13.43
CA ALA A 97 -13.54 -3.69 -13.73
C ALA A 97 -12.85 -2.32 -13.67
N SER A 98 -12.76 -1.64 -14.81
CA SER A 98 -12.37 -0.24 -14.82
C SER A 98 -13.42 0.48 -13.99
N VAL A 99 -13.04 1.01 -12.83
CA VAL A 99 -13.93 1.94 -12.11
C VAL A 99 -14.03 3.16 -13.02
N PRO A 100 -15.22 3.48 -13.58
CA PRO A 100 -15.33 4.65 -14.43
C PRO A 100 -14.99 5.87 -13.59
N THR A 101 -13.98 6.63 -14.00
CA THR A 101 -13.70 7.93 -13.42
C THR A 101 -14.86 8.84 -13.78
N LEU A 102 -15.54 9.41 -12.77
CA LEU A 102 -16.59 10.39 -13.01
C LEU A 102 -15.92 11.66 -13.55
N THR A 103 -15.88 11.79 -14.87
CA THR A 103 -15.41 13.00 -15.54
C THR A 103 -16.61 13.88 -15.86
N GLY A 104 -17.07 14.70 -14.93
CA GLY A 104 -18.11 15.70 -15.25
C GLY A 104 -18.77 16.39 -14.06
N SER A 105 -19.33 17.57 -14.33
CA SER A 105 -20.15 18.36 -13.40
C SER A 105 -21.61 17.88 -13.36
N GLY A 106 -21.82 16.56 -13.28
CA GLY A 106 -23.14 16.03 -12.95
C GLY A 106 -23.46 16.29 -11.48
N GLY A 107 -24.74 16.36 -11.10
CA GLY A 107 -25.16 16.47 -9.69
C GLY A 107 -24.82 15.24 -8.81
N ALA A 108 -24.06 14.28 -9.34
CA ALA A 108 -23.61 13.10 -8.60
C ALA A 108 -22.34 13.42 -7.80
N LEU A 109 -22.29 12.95 -6.56
CA LEU A 109 -21.09 13.04 -5.72
C LEU A 109 -20.09 11.97 -6.15
N ASP A 110 -18.88 12.38 -6.53
CA ASP A 110 -17.78 11.46 -6.79
C ASP A 110 -17.14 11.00 -5.47
N LEU A 111 -17.41 9.75 -5.09
CA LEU A 111 -16.84 9.12 -3.89
C LEU A 111 -15.60 8.27 -4.20
N SER A 112 -15.09 8.30 -5.43
CA SER A 112 -13.92 7.51 -5.83
C SER A 112 -12.60 8.10 -5.37
N THR A 113 -12.56 9.40 -5.06
CA THR A 113 -11.34 10.13 -4.71
C THR A 113 -11.54 10.98 -3.45
N ALA A 114 -10.73 10.73 -2.42
CA ALA A 114 -10.72 11.53 -1.19
C ALA A 114 -9.86 12.81 -1.33
N ALA A 115 -10.08 13.58 -2.39
CA ALA A 115 -9.40 14.85 -2.64
C ALA A 115 -10.44 15.96 -2.79
N LEU A 116 -10.23 17.08 -2.09
CA LEU A 116 -11.11 18.24 -2.20
C LEU A 116 -10.85 18.97 -3.51
N SER A 117 -11.91 19.50 -4.12
CA SER A 117 -11.80 20.49 -5.18
C SER A 117 -11.10 21.75 -4.67
N ALA A 118 -10.34 22.41 -5.54
CA ALA A 118 -9.75 23.71 -5.23
C ALA A 118 -10.85 24.73 -4.90
N GLY A 119 -10.71 25.45 -3.79
CA GLY A 119 -11.58 26.56 -3.46
C GLY A 119 -11.23 27.83 -4.25
N PRO A 120 -12.10 28.86 -4.21
CA PRO A 120 -11.90 30.13 -4.91
C PRO A 120 -10.59 30.84 -4.52
N GLU A 121 -10.10 30.61 -3.30
CA GLU A 121 -8.84 31.16 -2.79
C GLU A 121 -7.61 30.77 -3.64
N VAL A 122 -7.69 29.65 -4.37
CA VAL A 122 -6.62 29.24 -5.30
C VAL A 122 -6.53 30.20 -6.48
N LEU A 123 -7.66 30.68 -7.00
CA LEU A 123 -7.68 31.66 -8.09
C LEU A 123 -7.06 32.99 -7.63
N GLU A 124 -7.42 33.48 -6.45
CA GLU A 124 -6.83 34.68 -5.88
C GLU A 124 -5.31 34.53 -5.67
N ALA A 125 -4.87 33.37 -5.20
CA ALA A 125 -3.44 33.08 -5.07
C ALA A 125 -2.71 33.09 -6.43
N CYS A 126 -3.31 32.51 -7.47
CA CYS A 126 -2.79 32.56 -8.83
C CYS A 126 -2.69 34.00 -9.35
N GLN A 127 -3.71 34.82 -9.17
CA GLN A 127 -3.69 36.23 -9.59
C GLN A 127 -2.58 37.01 -8.90
N ARG A 128 -2.41 36.84 -7.58
CA ARG A 128 -1.30 37.45 -6.84
C ARG A 128 0.06 36.96 -7.32
N ALA A 129 0.21 35.67 -7.62
CA ALA A 129 1.46 35.12 -8.15
C ALA A 129 1.80 35.69 -9.54
N VAL A 130 0.81 35.83 -10.43
CA VAL A 130 1.00 36.47 -11.75
C VAL A 130 1.46 37.92 -11.60
N ALA A 131 0.90 38.67 -10.64
CA ALA A 131 1.33 40.04 -10.39
C ALA A 131 2.79 40.15 -9.90
N GLN A 132 3.34 39.10 -9.28
CA GLN A 132 4.73 39.02 -8.83
C GLN A 132 5.68 38.44 -9.89
N LEU A 133 5.16 37.93 -11.00
CA LEU A 133 5.96 37.32 -12.06
C LEU A 133 7.06 38.24 -12.62
N PRO A 134 6.87 39.58 -12.74
CA PRO A 134 7.92 40.48 -13.23
C PRO A 134 9.26 40.37 -12.48
N ASP A 135 9.24 40.09 -11.18
CA ASP A 135 10.46 39.95 -10.35
C ASP A 135 11.36 38.79 -10.80
N TYR A 136 10.78 37.83 -11.51
CA TYR A 136 11.45 36.61 -11.99
C TYR A 136 11.81 36.67 -13.48
N LEU A 137 11.47 37.75 -14.19
CA LEU A 137 11.76 37.88 -15.62
C LEU A 137 13.22 38.26 -15.92
N GLY A 138 13.98 38.69 -14.90
CA GLY A 138 15.37 39.08 -15.02
C GLY A 138 16.38 37.92 -15.07
N HIS A 139 15.93 36.68 -14.91
CA HIS A 139 16.78 35.49 -14.90
C HIS A 139 16.28 34.44 -15.90
N THR A 140 17.12 33.47 -16.25
CA THR A 140 16.79 32.41 -17.22
C THR A 140 15.62 31.52 -16.79
N GLY A 141 15.27 31.54 -15.49
CA GLY A 141 14.28 30.65 -14.90
C GLY A 141 14.79 29.21 -14.77
N TYR A 142 16.08 28.99 -15.01
CA TYR A 142 16.71 27.68 -14.84
C TYR A 142 17.07 27.43 -13.38
N ASP A 143 16.05 27.05 -12.59
CA ASP A 143 16.17 26.74 -11.17
C ASP A 143 16.06 25.22 -10.94
N PRO A 144 17.18 24.47 -10.87
CA PRO A 144 17.13 23.00 -10.82
C PRO A 144 16.44 22.45 -9.56
N HIS A 145 16.41 23.21 -8.46
CA HIS A 145 15.70 22.86 -7.23
C HIS A 145 14.37 23.61 -7.07
N GLY A 146 14.06 24.54 -7.99
CA GLY A 146 12.94 25.46 -7.89
C GLY A 146 13.24 26.73 -7.07
N LEU A 147 12.29 27.67 -7.10
CA LEU A 147 12.42 29.01 -6.54
C LEU A 147 12.85 29.00 -5.06
N LEU A 148 13.97 29.67 -4.75
CA LEU A 148 14.55 29.72 -3.40
C LEU A 148 13.52 30.16 -2.35
N ARG A 149 12.80 31.26 -2.61
CA ARG A 149 11.80 31.80 -1.69
C ARG A 149 10.71 30.78 -1.32
N LEU A 150 10.27 29.97 -2.29
CA LEU A 150 9.29 28.91 -2.03
C LEU A 150 9.89 27.76 -1.21
N ARG A 151 11.15 27.39 -1.49
CA ARG A 151 11.88 26.39 -0.70
C ARG A 151 12.07 26.82 0.75
N GLU A 152 12.38 28.09 1.01
CA GLU A 152 12.49 28.65 2.37
C GLU A 152 11.17 28.58 3.13
N ILE A 153 10.05 28.93 2.49
CA ILE A 153 8.71 28.84 3.09
C ILE A 153 8.35 27.38 3.43
N ILE A 154 8.67 26.45 2.54
CA ILE A 154 8.45 25.01 2.78
C ILE A 154 9.32 24.51 3.94
N ALA A 155 10.60 24.88 3.97
CA ALA A 155 11.50 24.53 5.05
C ALA A 155 11.02 25.09 6.40
N ALA A 156 10.59 26.36 6.45
CA ALA A 156 10.01 26.96 7.65
C ALA A 156 8.76 26.20 8.13
N ARG A 157 7.90 25.74 7.21
CA ARG A 157 6.73 24.91 7.56
C ARG A 157 7.12 23.56 8.18
N TYR A 158 8.16 22.90 7.67
CA TYR A 158 8.66 21.66 8.26
C TYR A 158 9.28 21.90 9.65
N ASN A 159 10.07 22.97 9.81
CA ASN A 159 10.62 23.36 11.12
C ASN A 159 9.52 23.62 12.15
N ALA A 160 8.45 24.34 11.76
CA ALA A 160 7.30 24.59 12.63
C ALA A 160 6.57 23.30 13.06
N ARG A 161 6.70 22.22 12.28
CA ARG A 161 6.17 20.88 12.59
C ARG A 161 7.18 19.99 13.34
N GLY A 162 8.35 20.52 13.70
CA GLY A 162 9.38 19.80 14.44
C GLY A 162 10.35 18.98 13.58
N LEU A 163 10.39 19.18 12.26
CA LEU A 163 11.37 18.56 11.37
C LEU A 163 12.42 19.62 10.95
N PRO A 164 13.63 19.60 11.52
CA PRO A 164 14.72 20.49 11.10
C PRO A 164 14.96 20.37 9.59
N THR A 165 14.82 21.48 8.85
CA THR A 165 14.95 21.48 7.38
C THR A 165 15.51 22.81 6.90
N SER A 166 16.49 22.78 5.98
CA SER A 166 16.96 23.96 5.23
C SER A 166 16.42 23.98 3.80
N ALA A 167 16.47 25.14 3.14
CA ALA A 167 16.01 25.28 1.76
C ALA A 167 16.82 24.41 0.76
N ASP A 168 18.08 24.09 1.07
CA ASP A 168 18.95 23.24 0.23
C ASP A 168 18.55 21.76 0.27
N GLN A 169 17.75 21.38 1.25
CA GLN A 169 17.18 20.03 1.38
C GLN A 169 15.81 19.90 0.69
N VAL A 170 15.31 20.97 0.05
CA VAL A 170 14.01 21.01 -0.62
C VAL A 170 14.20 21.10 -2.13
N MET A 171 13.55 20.20 -2.87
CA MET A 171 13.45 20.27 -4.33
C MET A 171 11.98 20.34 -4.71
N LEU A 172 11.61 21.31 -5.54
CA LEU A 172 10.26 21.42 -6.09
C LEU A 172 10.08 20.45 -7.26
N VAL A 173 8.95 19.75 -7.27
CA VAL A 173 8.62 18.72 -8.27
C VAL A 173 7.17 18.86 -8.71
N ASN A 174 6.86 18.32 -9.89
CA ASN A 174 5.51 18.34 -10.44
C ASN A 174 4.65 17.19 -9.87
N GLY A 175 4.39 17.25 -8.56
CA GLY A 175 3.56 16.29 -7.83
C GLY A 175 4.32 15.13 -7.16
N ALA A 176 3.65 14.48 -6.21
CA ALA A 176 4.25 13.48 -5.32
C ALA A 176 4.81 12.24 -6.06
N VAL A 177 4.12 11.75 -7.10
CA VAL A 177 4.57 10.59 -7.89
C VAL A 177 5.83 10.93 -8.69
N SER A 178 5.94 12.15 -9.23
CA SER A 178 7.15 12.64 -9.90
C SER A 178 8.33 12.71 -8.92
N GLY A 179 8.11 13.25 -7.72
CA GLY A 179 9.11 13.26 -6.65
C GLY A 179 9.56 11.86 -6.25
N PHE A 180 8.61 10.93 -6.09
CA PHE A 180 8.94 9.55 -5.74
C PHE A 180 9.74 8.84 -6.83
N ALA A 181 9.43 9.09 -8.11
CA ALA A 181 10.21 8.57 -9.23
C ALA A 181 11.67 9.07 -9.22
N LEU A 182 11.91 10.33 -8.84
CA LEU A 182 13.26 10.87 -8.67
C LEU A 182 14.00 10.21 -7.49
N ILE A 183 13.31 9.99 -6.36
CA ILE A 183 13.87 9.28 -5.20
C ILE A 183 14.28 7.85 -5.58
N LEU A 184 13.41 7.12 -6.28
CA LEU A 184 13.72 5.77 -6.76
C LEU A 184 14.93 5.79 -7.70
N ARG A 185 14.96 6.71 -8.67
CA ARG A 185 16.10 6.83 -9.60
C ARG A 185 17.42 7.17 -8.89
N LEU A 186 17.38 7.95 -7.81
CA LEU A 186 18.56 8.34 -7.05
C LEU A 186 19.05 7.21 -6.14
N LEU A 187 18.13 6.52 -5.46
CA LEU A 187 18.47 5.63 -4.37
C LEU A 187 18.50 4.16 -4.77
N THR A 188 17.87 3.76 -5.89
CA THR A 188 17.69 2.36 -6.27
C THR A 188 18.20 2.06 -7.69
N GLY A 189 18.47 0.79 -7.97
CA GLY A 189 18.72 0.24 -9.31
C GLY A 189 17.78 -0.91 -9.68
N PRO A 190 17.84 -1.40 -10.93
CA PRO A 190 17.00 -2.52 -11.39
C PRO A 190 17.16 -3.76 -10.50
N GLY A 191 16.04 -4.30 -10.04
CA GLY A 191 15.99 -5.49 -9.17
C GLY A 191 16.03 -5.19 -7.67
N ASP A 192 16.36 -3.94 -7.27
CA ASP A 192 16.36 -3.54 -5.86
C ASP A 192 14.98 -3.71 -5.23
N ARG A 193 15.00 -4.01 -3.94
CA ARG A 193 13.79 -4.27 -3.17
C ARG A 193 13.34 -3.00 -2.49
N VAL A 194 12.05 -2.70 -2.64
CA VAL A 194 11.39 -1.59 -1.95
C VAL A 194 10.30 -2.17 -1.07
N VAL A 195 10.46 -2.06 0.25
CA VAL A 195 9.41 -2.50 1.18
C VAL A 195 8.24 -1.54 1.10
N VAL A 196 7.03 -2.10 1.10
CA VAL A 196 5.78 -1.34 1.09
C VAL A 196 4.80 -1.93 2.09
N ASP A 197 3.93 -1.07 2.64
CA ASP A 197 2.73 -1.52 3.31
C ASP A 197 1.83 -2.29 2.33
N ASN A 198 1.01 -3.20 2.85
CA ASN A 198 0.07 -3.96 2.04
C ASN A 198 -1.27 -4.12 2.77
N PRO A 199 -2.38 -3.56 2.24
CA PRO A 199 -2.48 -2.79 1.00
C PRO A 199 -1.73 -1.44 1.06
N THR A 200 -1.52 -0.78 -0.08
CA THR A 200 -0.93 0.57 -0.16
C THR A 200 -1.41 1.31 -1.40
N TYR A 201 -0.92 2.53 -1.62
CA TYR A 201 -1.27 3.37 -2.75
C TYR A 201 -0.81 2.76 -4.10
N PRO A 202 -1.74 2.49 -5.05
CA PRO A 202 -1.41 1.79 -6.30
C PRO A 202 -0.33 2.47 -7.16
N LEU A 203 -0.29 3.80 -7.20
CA LEU A 203 0.72 4.52 -7.99
C LEU A 203 2.13 4.39 -7.40
N ALA A 204 2.27 4.14 -6.09
CA ALA A 204 3.57 3.83 -5.51
C ALA A 204 4.09 2.48 -6.05
N ILE A 205 3.22 1.46 -6.12
CA ILE A 205 3.56 0.15 -6.70
C ILE A 205 3.93 0.31 -8.18
N ALA A 206 3.17 1.11 -8.94
CA ALA A 206 3.45 1.38 -10.35
C ALA A 206 4.80 2.09 -10.54
N ALA A 207 5.11 3.09 -9.71
CA ALA A 207 6.40 3.79 -9.75
C ALA A 207 7.58 2.86 -9.43
N ILE A 208 7.47 2.03 -8.39
CA ILE A 208 8.50 1.05 -8.00
C ILE A 208 8.75 0.07 -9.16
N ARG A 209 7.68 -0.49 -9.75
CA ARG A 209 7.82 -1.40 -10.90
C ARG A 209 8.37 -0.70 -12.14
N GLY A 210 7.96 0.54 -12.39
CA GLY A 210 8.48 1.36 -13.49
C GLY A 210 9.98 1.65 -13.37
N ALA A 211 10.49 1.78 -12.15
CA ALA A 211 11.92 1.83 -11.85
C ALA A 211 12.62 0.46 -11.93
N SER A 212 11.96 -0.58 -12.45
CA SER A 212 12.45 -1.97 -12.48
C SER A 212 12.79 -2.56 -11.10
N CYS A 213 12.24 -1.97 -10.03
CA CYS A 213 12.41 -2.44 -8.66
C CYS A 213 11.34 -3.48 -8.30
N ARG A 214 11.58 -4.19 -7.19
CA ARG A 214 10.71 -5.24 -6.66
C ARG A 214 10.00 -4.75 -5.40
N PRO A 215 8.68 -4.51 -5.44
CA PRO A 215 7.93 -4.22 -4.23
C PRO A 215 7.89 -5.45 -3.32
N VAL A 216 8.21 -5.27 -2.04
CA VAL A 216 8.19 -6.30 -1.00
C VAL A 216 7.08 -5.93 -0.01
N PRO A 217 5.91 -6.58 -0.10
CA PRO A 217 4.78 -6.22 0.75
C PRO A 217 4.95 -6.74 2.18
N VAL A 218 4.57 -5.91 3.15
CA VAL A 218 4.32 -6.31 4.55
C VAL A 218 2.87 -6.00 4.87
N SER A 219 2.10 -7.05 5.19
CA SER A 219 0.67 -6.91 5.41
C SER A 219 0.35 -6.12 6.67
N LEU A 220 -0.58 -5.19 6.58
CA LEU A 220 -1.19 -4.58 7.75
C LEU A 220 -2.00 -5.62 8.54
N THR A 221 -1.97 -5.47 9.86
CA THR A 221 -2.80 -6.21 10.81
C THR A 221 -4.10 -5.45 11.07
N ALA A 222 -5.02 -6.06 11.85
CA ALA A 222 -6.22 -5.36 12.31
C ALA A 222 -5.90 -4.15 13.22
N GLN A 223 -4.69 -4.11 13.79
CA GLN A 223 -4.20 -3.05 14.67
C GLN A 223 -3.30 -2.04 13.93
N GLY A 224 -3.15 -2.16 12.61
CA GLY A 224 -2.23 -1.36 11.81
C GLY A 224 -0.93 -2.10 11.52
N TRP A 225 0.21 -1.41 11.58
CA TRP A 225 1.49 -1.96 11.14
C TRP A 225 2.04 -3.04 12.06
N ASP A 226 2.47 -4.15 11.47
CA ASP A 226 3.27 -5.17 12.15
C ASP A 226 4.73 -4.71 12.20
N ALA A 227 5.12 -4.02 13.29
CA ALA A 227 6.49 -3.55 13.47
C ALA A 227 7.51 -4.70 13.48
N ASP A 228 7.17 -5.85 14.04
CA ASP A 228 8.05 -7.02 14.06
C ASP A 228 8.15 -7.65 12.67
N GLY A 229 7.03 -7.73 11.95
CA GLY A 229 6.99 -8.15 10.54
C GLY A 229 7.80 -7.25 9.61
N LEU A 230 7.74 -5.92 9.82
CA LEU A 230 8.58 -4.95 9.12
C LEU A 230 10.06 -5.16 9.44
N ALA A 231 10.42 -5.24 10.72
CA ALA A 231 11.80 -5.45 11.15
C ALA A 231 12.39 -6.75 10.60
N ALA A 232 11.62 -7.85 10.68
CA ALA A 232 12.03 -9.13 10.11
C ALA A 232 12.18 -9.04 8.58
N THR A 233 11.31 -8.31 7.90
CA THR A 233 11.40 -8.12 6.45
C THR A 233 12.62 -7.28 6.07
N PHE A 234 12.92 -6.22 6.80
CA PHE A 234 14.15 -5.44 6.62
C PHE A 234 15.38 -6.34 6.75
N ALA A 235 15.49 -7.09 7.85
CA ALA A 235 16.62 -8.00 8.08
C ALA A 235 16.75 -9.12 7.03
N GLN A 236 15.64 -9.69 6.54
CA GLN A 236 15.66 -10.79 5.58
C GLN A 236 15.88 -10.34 4.14
N THR A 237 15.49 -9.11 3.81
CA THR A 237 15.46 -8.64 2.43
C THR A 237 16.50 -7.59 2.09
N SER A 238 17.14 -6.96 3.10
CA SER A 238 18.05 -5.82 2.96
C SER A 238 17.54 -4.85 1.89
N PRO A 239 16.31 -4.32 2.05
CA PRO A 239 15.71 -3.48 1.04
C PRO A 239 16.48 -2.17 0.93
N ARG A 240 16.51 -1.61 -0.28
CA ARG A 240 17.18 -0.34 -0.53
C ARG A 240 16.37 0.85 -0.02
N LEU A 241 15.05 0.69 0.04
CA LEU A 241 14.10 1.72 0.45
C LEU A 241 12.85 1.08 1.09
N ALA A 242 12.20 1.80 1.99
CA ALA A 242 10.85 1.50 2.46
C ALA A 242 9.92 2.68 2.15
N TYR A 243 8.77 2.42 1.55
CA TYR A 243 7.71 3.38 1.30
C TYR A 243 6.52 3.02 2.20
N LEU A 244 6.22 3.88 3.17
CA LEU A 244 5.15 3.70 4.15
C LEU A 244 4.26 4.95 4.16
N ILE A 245 2.99 4.80 4.52
CA ILE A 245 2.05 5.95 4.65
C ILE A 245 1.58 6.04 6.10
N PRO A 246 2.38 6.61 7.02
CA PRO A 246 2.12 6.52 8.45
C PRO A 246 0.95 7.41 8.92
N ASP A 247 0.59 8.44 8.15
CA ASP A 247 -0.51 9.34 8.45
C ASP A 247 -1.61 9.19 7.39
N TYR A 248 -2.85 8.97 7.82
CA TYR A 248 -4.02 8.82 6.94
C TYR A 248 -3.79 7.79 5.82
N HIS A 249 -3.37 6.58 6.21
CA HIS A 249 -2.91 5.54 5.30
C HIS A 249 -3.91 5.23 4.18
N ASN A 250 -3.47 5.28 2.93
CA ASN A 250 -4.28 4.89 1.78
C ASN A 250 -4.17 3.36 1.54
N PRO A 251 -5.28 2.58 1.58
CA PRO A 251 -6.69 3.02 1.57
C PRO A 251 -7.41 3.03 2.93
N THR A 252 -6.76 2.56 4.00
CA THR A 252 -7.41 2.23 5.28
C THR A 252 -7.85 3.42 6.15
N GLY A 253 -7.34 4.63 5.89
CA GLY A 253 -7.50 5.82 6.74
C GLY A 253 -6.77 5.77 8.08
N SER A 254 -6.07 4.66 8.41
CA SER A 254 -5.39 4.46 9.70
C SER A 254 -4.16 5.35 9.86
N CYS A 255 -3.84 5.70 11.11
CA CYS A 255 -2.60 6.42 11.46
C CYS A 255 -1.71 5.54 12.33
N MET A 256 -0.43 5.48 12.01
CA MET A 256 0.59 4.77 12.78
C MET A 256 0.86 5.52 14.08
N ASP A 257 0.75 4.84 15.21
CA ASP A 257 1.08 5.42 16.52
C ASP A 257 2.59 5.70 16.67
N ALA A 258 2.94 6.55 17.65
CA ALA A 258 4.32 7.00 17.85
C ALA A 258 5.27 5.86 18.20
N ALA A 259 4.85 4.92 19.06
CA ALA A 259 5.69 3.79 19.47
C ALA A 259 6.03 2.87 18.28
N THR A 260 5.06 2.64 17.40
CA THR A 260 5.24 1.87 16.16
C THR A 260 6.18 2.59 15.19
N ARG A 261 6.04 3.91 15.03
CA ARG A 261 6.97 4.72 14.21
C ARG A 261 8.40 4.61 14.69
N GLU A 262 8.63 4.74 15.99
CA GLU A 262 9.96 4.63 16.60
C GLU A 262 10.58 3.25 16.36
N ARG A 263 9.80 2.18 16.58
CA ARG A 263 10.26 0.80 16.32
C ARG A 263 10.61 0.57 14.86
N VAL A 264 9.78 1.04 13.93
CA VAL A 264 10.03 0.89 12.49
C VAL A 264 11.27 1.70 12.05
N ALA A 265 11.42 2.92 12.54
CA ALA A 265 12.58 3.76 12.25
C ALA A 265 13.87 3.14 12.81
N ALA A 266 13.85 2.61 14.04
CA ALA A 266 14.98 1.91 14.64
C ALA A 266 15.35 0.65 13.84
N ALA A 267 14.35 -0.14 13.42
CA ALA A 267 14.59 -1.32 12.58
C ALA A 267 15.18 -0.96 11.22
N ALA A 268 14.73 0.13 10.60
CA ALA A 268 15.29 0.62 9.33
C ALA A 268 16.74 1.09 9.50
N ALA A 269 17.07 1.79 10.59
CA ALA A 269 18.43 2.25 10.88
C ALA A 269 19.41 1.09 11.18
N ALA A 270 18.91 -0.02 11.74
CA ALA A 270 19.69 -1.22 11.98
C ALA A 270 19.89 -2.10 10.72
N CYS A 271 19.10 -1.87 9.67
CA CYS A 271 19.19 -2.59 8.41
C CYS A 271 20.41 -2.13 7.62
N ARG A 272 21.32 -3.07 7.30
CA ARG A 272 22.47 -2.82 6.42
C ARG A 272 22.18 -3.24 4.99
#